data_AF-A0A3M1WS07-F1
#
_entry.id   AF-A0A3M1WS07-F1
#
_cell.length_a   1.000
_cell.length_b   1.000
_cell.length_c   1.000
_cell.angle_alpha   90.00
_cell.angle_beta   90.00
_cell.angle_gamma   90.00
#
_symmetry.space_group_name_H-M   'P 1'
#
loop_
_entity.id
_entity.type
_entity.pdbx_description
1 polymer ?
#
loop_
_entity_poly.entity_id
_entity_poly.type
_entity_poly.pdbx_seq_one_letter_code
_entity_poly.pdbx_strand_id
1 'polypeptide(L)'
;MAEEDVPARPVRHLWWPYAVAAGLALLIVIGLGWYAQRARTPDWQALYASHFSPPPSPFLLRDASPDSADNSLFQGTVAYEAQAYAEAAQAWAQVPDTHPQAAVAQLYTGISWLAAGEAPRAIERLEALAQSDADPSVRATAQWYMALAWLRRLDPARARPWLEQLAAQPGAYASRAQALLAQMGE
;
A
#
# COMPACT_ATOMS: atom_id res chain seq x y z
N MET A 1 -21.41 -27.73 81.85
CA MET A 1 -21.64 -27.68 80.40
C MET A 1 -21.55 -26.24 79.96
N ALA A 2 -20.43 -25.86 79.35
CA ALA A 2 -20.29 -24.69 78.47
C ALA A 2 -18.90 -24.79 77.85
N GLU A 3 -18.80 -25.44 76.70
CA GLU A 3 -17.62 -25.38 75.83
C GLU A 3 -17.68 -24.00 75.14
N GLU A 4 -16.77 -23.11 75.48
CA GLU A 4 -16.59 -21.86 74.74
C GLU A 4 -15.97 -22.18 73.37
N ASP A 5 -16.76 -21.94 72.32
CA ASP A 5 -16.35 -22.06 70.93
C ASP A 5 -15.39 -20.90 70.59
N VAL A 6 -14.12 -21.22 70.39
CA VAL A 6 -13.07 -20.24 70.07
C VAL A 6 -13.10 -19.95 68.56
N PRO A 7 -13.42 -18.72 68.11
CA PRO A 7 -13.50 -18.44 66.68
C PRO A 7 -12.11 -18.48 66.03
N ALA A 8 -11.94 -19.38 65.06
CA ALA A 8 -10.74 -19.46 64.23
C ALA A 8 -10.59 -18.19 63.38
N ARG A 9 -9.50 -17.44 63.61
CA ARG A 9 -9.17 -16.24 62.81
C ARG A 9 -8.85 -16.65 61.36
N PRO A 10 -9.46 -16.02 60.34
CA PRO A 10 -9.12 -16.33 58.96
C PRO A 10 -7.69 -15.87 58.67
N VAL A 11 -6.84 -16.81 58.30
CA VAL A 11 -5.44 -16.55 57.94
C VAL A 11 -5.44 -15.82 56.60
N ARG A 12 -5.38 -14.47 56.63
CA ARG A 12 -5.06 -13.69 55.43
C ARG A 12 -3.62 -14.01 55.04
N HIS A 13 -3.43 -15.05 54.24
CA HIS A 13 -3.12 -14.76 52.85
C HIS A 13 -1.95 -13.85 52.53
N LEU A 14 -0.86 -13.83 53.31
CA LEU A 14 0.16 -12.76 53.25
C LEU A 14 0.86 -12.62 51.87
N TRP A 15 0.60 -13.55 50.97
CA TRP A 15 1.10 -13.71 49.61
C TRP A 15 0.16 -13.14 48.53
N TRP A 16 -1.09 -12.80 48.89
CA TRP A 16 -2.05 -12.12 48.00
C TRP A 16 -1.53 -10.78 47.43
N PRO A 17 -0.90 -9.87 48.20
CA PRO A 17 -0.36 -8.64 47.62
C PRO A 17 0.79 -8.91 46.65
N TYR A 18 1.59 -9.97 46.88
CA TYR A 18 2.67 -10.37 45.98
C TYR A 18 2.14 -11.00 44.68
N ALA A 19 1.05 -11.77 44.75
CA ALA A 19 0.38 -12.31 43.57
C ALA A 19 -0.22 -11.20 42.68
N VAL A 20 -0.80 -10.16 43.30
CA VAL A 20 -1.33 -8.99 42.58
C VAL A 20 -0.19 -8.18 41.93
N ALA A 21 0.90 -7.95 42.64
CA ALA A 21 2.07 -7.25 42.10
C ALA A 21 2.72 -8.00 40.92
N ALA A 22 2.83 -9.32 41.02
CA ALA A 22 3.35 -10.17 39.94
C ALA A 22 2.46 -10.11 38.69
N GLY A 23 1.13 -10.10 38.85
CA GLY A 23 0.18 -9.94 37.74
C GLY A 23 0.33 -8.60 37.01
N LEU A 24 0.47 -7.50 37.77
CA LEU A 24 0.69 -6.17 37.20
C LEU A 24 2.03 -6.06 36.46
N ALA A 25 3.11 -6.61 37.02
CA ALA A 25 4.41 -6.64 36.36
C ALA A 25 4.35 -7.44 35.04
N LEU A 26 3.62 -8.56 35.02
CA LEU A 26 3.45 -9.37 33.82
C LEU A 26 2.68 -8.62 32.72
N LEU A 27 1.61 -7.90 33.08
CA LEU A 27 0.87 -7.05 32.15
C LEU A 27 1.71 -5.90 31.59
N ILE A 28 2.56 -5.29 32.42
CA ILE A 28 3.49 -4.23 31.99
C ILE A 28 4.52 -4.80 31.00
N VAL A 29 5.09 -5.97 31.27
CA VAL A 29 6.05 -6.62 30.36
C VAL A 29 5.39 -7.00 29.03
N ILE A 30 4.16 -7.54 29.06
CA ILE A 30 3.40 -7.84 27.85
C ILE A 30 3.08 -6.55 27.08
N GLY A 31 2.65 -5.49 27.77
CA GLY A 31 2.36 -4.20 27.16
C GLY A 31 3.60 -3.55 26.54
N LEU A 32 4.74 -3.59 27.23
CA LEU A 32 6.03 -3.12 26.72
C LEU A 32 6.52 -3.97 25.55
N GLY A 33 6.32 -5.29 25.59
CA GLY A 33 6.65 -6.18 24.49
C GLY A 33 5.82 -5.90 23.24
N TRP A 34 4.52 -5.67 23.41
CA TRP A 34 3.60 -5.31 22.33
C TRP A 34 3.91 -3.92 21.76
N TYR A 35 4.19 -2.94 22.64
CA TYR A 35 4.61 -1.59 22.24
C TYR A 35 5.95 -1.60 21.49
N ALA A 36 6.94 -2.36 22.00
CA ALA A 36 8.24 -2.50 21.36
C ALA A 36 8.16 -3.25 20.02
N GLN A 37 7.25 -4.22 19.87
CA GLN A 37 6.98 -4.85 18.57
C GLN A 37 6.35 -3.88 17.59
N ARG A 38 5.38 -3.06 18.02
CA ARG A 38 4.73 -2.06 17.17
C ARG A 38 5.70 -0.96 16.74
N ALA A 39 6.68 -0.61 17.58
CA ALA A 39 7.76 0.31 17.23
C ALA A 39 8.78 -0.29 16.23
N ARG A 40 8.74 -1.60 15.98
CA ARG A 40 9.64 -2.32 15.04
C ARG A 40 8.97 -2.70 13.73
N THR A 41 7.66 -2.53 13.57
CA THR A 41 7.00 -2.77 12.28
C THR A 41 7.05 -1.49 11.45
N PRO A 42 7.66 -1.49 10.26
CA PRO A 42 7.64 -0.33 9.39
C PRO A 42 6.19 0.10 9.12
N ASP A 43 5.95 1.41 9.15
CA ASP A 43 4.65 1.95 8.79
C ASP A 43 4.48 1.87 7.27
N TRP A 44 3.79 0.83 6.80
CA TRP A 44 3.56 0.59 5.37
C TRP A 44 2.78 1.73 4.70
N GLN A 45 1.95 2.47 5.45
CA GLN A 45 1.27 3.65 4.90
C GLN A 45 2.25 4.81 4.74
N ALA A 46 3.14 5.02 5.71
CA ALA A 46 4.20 6.02 5.61
C ALA A 46 5.17 5.71 4.46
N LEU A 47 5.54 4.43 4.28
CA LEU A 47 6.38 3.99 3.16
C LEU A 47 5.67 4.16 1.81
N TYR A 48 4.38 3.83 1.71
CA TYR A 48 3.62 4.15 0.52
C TYR A 48 3.62 5.67 0.25
N ALA A 49 3.32 6.48 1.26
CA ALA A 49 3.19 7.93 1.11
C ALA A 49 4.51 8.61 0.72
N SER A 50 5.66 8.10 1.19
CA SER A 50 6.97 8.65 0.86
C SER A 50 7.47 8.25 -0.53
N HIS A 51 6.98 7.15 -1.09
CA HIS A 51 7.39 6.63 -2.40
C HIS A 51 6.35 6.82 -3.51
N PHE A 52 5.11 7.16 -3.17
CA PHE A 52 4.05 7.43 -4.14
C PHE A 52 4.05 8.90 -4.57
N SER A 53 4.22 9.13 -5.87
CA SER A 53 3.94 10.39 -6.52
C SER A 53 3.28 10.10 -7.86
N PRO A 54 2.09 10.67 -8.16
CA PRO A 54 1.53 10.57 -9.50
C PRO A 54 2.56 11.09 -10.53
N PRO A 55 2.83 10.37 -11.62
CA PRO A 55 3.71 10.84 -12.68
C PRO A 55 3.06 12.01 -13.43
N PRO A 56 3.83 12.82 -14.19
CA PRO A 56 3.25 13.86 -15.03
C PRO A 56 2.24 13.27 -16.03
N SER A 57 1.35 14.11 -16.55
CA SER A 57 0.39 13.68 -17.57
C SER A 57 1.11 12.96 -18.74
N PRO A 58 0.63 11.79 -19.17
CA PRO A 58 1.27 11.01 -20.24
C PRO A 58 1.03 11.59 -21.63
N PHE A 59 0.01 12.43 -21.78
CA PHE A 59 -0.48 12.92 -23.05
C PHE A 59 -0.49 14.44 -23.06
N LEU A 60 -0.08 15.04 -24.17
CA LEU A 60 -0.33 16.46 -24.38
C LEU A 60 -1.80 16.63 -24.77
N LEU A 61 -2.45 17.69 -24.29
CA LEU A 61 -3.84 18.02 -24.68
C LEU A 61 -4.03 18.13 -26.20
N ARG A 62 -2.96 18.41 -26.96
CA ARG A 62 -2.98 18.44 -28.42
C ARG A 62 -3.03 17.05 -29.07
N ASP A 63 -2.47 16.03 -28.41
CA ASP A 63 -2.48 14.65 -28.90
C ASP A 63 -3.86 13.99 -28.72
N ALA A 64 -4.70 14.60 -27.86
CA ALA A 64 -6.07 14.20 -27.57
C ALA A 64 -7.04 15.28 -28.07
N SER A 65 -7.28 15.35 -29.38
CA SER A 65 -8.22 16.34 -29.93
C SER A 65 -9.66 16.04 -29.49
N PRO A 66 -10.46 17.03 -29.03
CA PRO A 66 -11.87 16.82 -28.68
C PRO A 66 -12.75 16.39 -29.86
N ASP A 67 -12.26 16.58 -31.10
CA ASP A 67 -12.93 16.16 -32.34
C ASP A 67 -12.56 14.74 -32.80
N SER A 68 -11.68 14.02 -32.09
CA SER A 68 -11.37 12.63 -32.42
C SER A 68 -12.45 11.68 -31.88
N ALA A 69 -12.55 10.48 -32.49
CA ALA A 69 -13.39 9.41 -31.97
C ALA A 69 -12.97 8.94 -30.55
N ASP A 70 -11.82 9.40 -30.04
CA ASP A 70 -11.20 8.97 -28.79
C ASP A 70 -11.30 10.04 -27.68
N ASN A 71 -12.50 10.61 -27.53
CA ASN A 71 -12.87 11.57 -26.48
C ASN A 71 -12.41 11.13 -25.06
N SER A 72 -12.37 9.83 -24.80
CA SER A 72 -11.91 9.22 -23.55
C SER A 72 -10.46 9.58 -23.17
N LEU A 73 -9.56 9.70 -24.14
CA LEU A 73 -8.17 10.10 -23.87
C LEU A 73 -8.09 11.56 -23.42
N PHE A 74 -8.80 12.45 -24.12
CA PHE A 74 -8.83 13.87 -23.81
C PHE A 74 -9.45 14.12 -22.43
N GLN A 75 -10.61 13.52 -22.17
CA GLN A 75 -11.29 13.63 -20.87
C GLN A 75 -10.41 13.14 -19.73
N GLY A 76 -9.72 12.01 -19.92
CA GLY A 76 -8.82 11.47 -18.92
C GLY A 76 -7.66 12.41 -18.62
N THR A 77 -7.04 12.99 -19.66
CA THR A 77 -5.95 13.96 -19.53
C THR A 77 -6.39 15.22 -18.80
N VAL A 78 -7.52 15.81 -19.19
CA VAL A 78 -8.06 17.02 -18.53
C VAL A 78 -8.35 16.76 -17.06
N ALA A 79 -9.01 15.63 -16.75
CA ALA A 79 -9.29 15.25 -15.37
C ALA A 79 -8.01 15.01 -14.55
N TYR A 80 -7.00 14.38 -15.15
CA TYR A 80 -5.73 14.10 -14.49
C TYR A 80 -4.95 15.38 -14.17
N GLU A 81 -4.88 16.31 -15.11
CA GLU A 81 -4.26 17.62 -14.90
C GLU A 81 -5.00 18.44 -13.84
N ALA A 82 -6.32 18.28 -13.74
CA ALA A 82 -7.14 18.85 -12.67
C ALA A 82 -7.05 18.07 -11.34
N GLN A 83 -6.21 17.03 -11.26
CA GLN A 83 -6.06 16.13 -10.10
C GLN A 83 -7.34 15.37 -9.72
N ALA A 84 -8.33 15.32 -10.62
CA ALA A 84 -9.54 14.53 -10.50
C ALA A 84 -9.25 13.07 -10.90
N TYR A 85 -8.39 12.39 -10.13
CA TYR A 85 -7.85 11.08 -10.51
C TYR A 85 -8.91 9.99 -10.68
N ALA A 86 -9.99 10.01 -9.90
CA ALA A 86 -11.09 9.07 -10.07
C ALA A 86 -11.79 9.24 -11.42
N GLU A 87 -11.99 10.48 -11.87
CA GLU A 87 -12.60 10.80 -13.16
C GLU A 87 -11.63 10.45 -14.31
N ALA A 88 -10.34 10.78 -14.15
CA ALA A 88 -9.30 10.42 -15.10
C ALA A 88 -9.25 8.91 -15.35
N ALA A 89 -9.29 8.13 -14.28
CA ALA A 89 -9.30 6.68 -14.35
C ALA A 89 -10.56 6.13 -15.04
N GLN A 90 -11.73 6.74 -14.81
CA GLN A 90 -12.96 6.33 -15.49
C GLN A 90 -12.90 6.60 -17.00
N ALA A 91 -12.39 7.77 -17.39
CA ALA A 91 -12.28 8.14 -18.79
C ALA A 91 -11.27 7.24 -19.52
N TRP A 92 -10.04 7.09 -19.00
CA TRP A 92 -9.02 6.26 -19.64
C TRP A 92 -9.36 4.77 -19.67
N ALA A 93 -10.18 4.28 -18.74
CA ALA A 93 -10.67 2.90 -18.79
C ALA A 93 -11.56 2.61 -20.02
N GLN A 94 -12.11 3.65 -20.67
CA GLN A 94 -12.91 3.53 -21.89
C GLN A 94 -12.07 3.53 -23.18
N VAL A 95 -10.75 3.68 -23.09
CA VAL A 95 -9.86 3.65 -24.26
C VAL A 95 -9.79 2.22 -24.79
N PRO A 96 -10.15 1.96 -26.07
CA PRO A 96 -10.16 0.61 -26.63
C PRO A 96 -8.75 0.00 -26.66
N ASP A 97 -8.64 -1.32 -26.47
CA ASP A 97 -7.36 -2.04 -26.53
C ASP A 97 -6.68 -1.94 -27.91
N THR A 98 -7.45 -1.68 -28.97
CA THR A 98 -6.94 -1.45 -30.34
C THR A 98 -6.31 -0.06 -30.52
N HIS A 99 -6.49 0.84 -29.56
CA HIS A 99 -5.96 2.20 -29.65
C HIS A 99 -4.43 2.19 -29.48
N PRO A 100 -3.65 2.97 -30.26
CA PRO A 100 -2.19 2.99 -30.16
C PRO A 100 -1.65 3.34 -28.76
N GLN A 101 -2.43 4.11 -27.99
CA GLN A 101 -2.09 4.53 -26.62
C GLN A 101 -2.76 3.67 -25.53
N ALA A 102 -3.41 2.55 -25.86
CA ALA A 102 -4.17 1.75 -24.92
C ALA A 102 -3.35 1.29 -23.71
N ALA A 103 -2.13 0.78 -23.93
CA ALA A 103 -1.26 0.33 -22.85
C ALA A 103 -0.90 1.46 -21.87
N VAL A 104 -0.68 2.68 -22.38
CA VAL A 104 -0.40 3.86 -21.56
C VAL A 104 -1.65 4.33 -20.84
N ALA A 105 -2.81 4.35 -21.51
CA ALA A 105 -4.09 4.70 -20.89
C ALA A 105 -4.47 3.73 -19.76
N GLN A 106 -4.27 2.42 -19.95
CA GLN A 106 -4.51 1.42 -18.93
C GLN A 106 -3.53 1.55 -17.75
N LEU A 107 -2.25 1.84 -18.03
CA LEU A 107 -1.26 2.12 -16.99
C LEU A 107 -1.70 3.29 -16.12
N TYR A 108 -2.06 4.41 -16.74
CA TYR A 108 -2.49 5.61 -16.04
C TYR A 108 -3.87 5.47 -15.41
N THR A 109 -4.74 4.60 -15.91
CA THR A 109 -5.98 4.20 -15.23
C THR A 109 -5.66 3.58 -13.87
N GLY A 110 -4.73 2.63 -13.81
CA GLY A 110 -4.30 1.99 -12.56
C GLY A 110 -3.65 2.97 -11.58
N ILE A 111 -2.74 3.82 -12.07
CA ILE A 111 -2.07 4.85 -11.25
C ILE A 111 -3.08 5.87 -10.70
N SER A 112 -4.05 6.28 -11.51
CA SER A 112 -5.08 7.24 -11.11
C SER A 112 -6.05 6.63 -10.09
N TRP A 113 -6.41 5.36 -10.22
CA TRP A 113 -7.14 4.67 -9.15
C TRP A 113 -6.36 4.62 -7.85
N LEU A 114 -5.05 4.39 -7.92
CA LEU A 114 -4.21 4.40 -6.73
C LEU A 114 -4.14 5.80 -6.09
N ALA A 115 -3.99 6.84 -6.90
CA ALA A 115 -4.01 8.23 -6.46
C ALA A 115 -5.36 8.63 -5.81
N ALA A 116 -6.46 8.08 -6.32
CA ALA A 116 -7.80 8.26 -5.76
C ALA A 116 -8.04 7.43 -4.47
N GLY A 117 -7.07 6.65 -4.01
CA GLY A 117 -7.20 5.78 -2.84
C GLY A 117 -7.86 4.42 -3.11
N GLU A 118 -8.22 4.14 -4.36
CA GLU A 118 -8.87 2.90 -4.82
C GLU A 118 -7.83 1.82 -5.14
N ALA A 119 -7.01 1.47 -4.14
CA ALA A 119 -5.95 0.49 -4.31
C ALA A 119 -6.44 -0.85 -4.92
N PRO A 120 -7.57 -1.45 -4.49
CA PRO A 120 -8.04 -2.70 -5.11
C PRO A 120 -8.25 -2.61 -6.63
N ARG A 121 -8.80 -1.49 -7.12
CA ARG A 121 -9.01 -1.26 -8.57
C ARG A 121 -7.69 -1.00 -9.28
N ALA A 122 -6.76 -0.29 -8.63
CA ALA A 122 -5.42 -0.09 -9.18
C ALA A 122 -4.70 -1.42 -9.40
N ILE A 123 -4.77 -2.33 -8.43
CA ILE A 123 -4.16 -3.66 -8.50
C ILE A 123 -4.69 -4.43 -9.72
N GLU A 124 -6.01 -4.53 -9.86
CA GLU A 124 -6.66 -5.24 -10.97
C GLU A 124 -6.21 -4.71 -12.34
N ARG A 125 -6.06 -3.38 -12.47
CA ARG A 125 -5.68 -2.74 -13.74
C ARG A 125 -4.19 -2.86 -14.05
N LEU A 126 -3.33 -2.77 -13.03
CA LEU A 126 -1.88 -2.82 -13.20
C LEU A 126 -1.35 -4.23 -13.37
N GLU A 127 -2.03 -5.24 -12.82
CA GLU A 127 -1.56 -6.62 -12.80
C GLU A 127 -1.31 -7.17 -14.21
N ALA A 128 -2.25 -6.97 -15.13
CA ALA A 128 -2.11 -7.41 -16.52
C ALA A 128 -0.88 -6.78 -17.20
N LEU A 129 -0.66 -5.47 -17.00
CA LEU A 129 0.47 -4.75 -17.59
C LEU A 129 1.81 -5.17 -16.97
N ALA A 130 1.85 -5.36 -15.65
CA ALA A 130 3.03 -5.78 -14.91
C ALA A 130 3.54 -7.18 -15.32
N GLN A 131 2.64 -8.03 -15.83
CA GLN A 131 2.93 -9.39 -16.29
C GLN A 131 3.01 -9.52 -17.83
N SER A 132 2.64 -8.49 -18.57
CA SER A 132 2.58 -8.53 -20.04
C SER A 132 3.94 -8.31 -20.72
N ASP A 133 4.01 -8.69 -21.99
CA ASP A 133 5.09 -8.34 -22.92
C ASP A 133 4.97 -6.91 -23.48
N ALA A 134 4.26 -6.02 -22.78
CA ALA A 134 4.22 -4.60 -23.14
C ALA A 134 5.62 -3.96 -23.13
N ASP A 135 5.68 -2.72 -23.62
CA ASP A 135 6.91 -1.92 -23.60
C ASP A 135 7.58 -2.01 -22.21
N PRO A 136 8.91 -2.26 -22.14
CA PRO A 136 9.60 -2.42 -20.87
C PRO A 136 9.40 -1.27 -19.88
N SER A 137 9.24 -0.04 -20.37
CA SER A 137 8.97 1.13 -19.51
C SER A 137 7.56 1.10 -18.93
N VAL A 138 6.56 0.66 -19.71
CA VAL A 138 5.17 0.46 -19.24
C VAL A 138 5.13 -0.65 -18.20
N ARG A 139 5.74 -1.80 -18.50
CA ARG A 139 5.80 -2.93 -17.57
C ARG A 139 6.49 -2.56 -16.26
N ALA A 140 7.68 -1.93 -16.31
CA ALA A 140 8.40 -1.54 -15.11
C ALA A 140 7.63 -0.51 -14.28
N THR A 141 6.94 0.43 -14.94
CA THR A 141 6.08 1.39 -14.26
C THR A 141 4.89 0.70 -13.61
N ALA A 142 4.23 -0.24 -14.31
CA ALA A 142 3.14 -1.03 -13.76
C ALA A 142 3.59 -1.81 -12.51
N GLN A 143 4.73 -2.49 -12.57
CA GLN A 143 5.31 -3.22 -11.44
C GLN A 143 5.59 -2.31 -10.23
N TRP A 144 6.11 -1.10 -10.47
CA TRP A 144 6.39 -0.15 -9.40
C TRP A 144 5.10 0.29 -8.68
N TYR A 145 4.10 0.75 -9.44
CA TYR A 145 2.82 1.16 -8.84
C TYR A 145 2.01 -0.01 -8.28
N MET A 146 2.23 -1.22 -8.80
CA MET A 146 1.68 -2.46 -8.25
C MET A 146 2.25 -2.71 -6.85
N ALA A 147 3.57 -2.60 -6.66
CA ALA A 147 4.18 -2.70 -5.34
C ALA A 147 3.63 -1.65 -4.35
N LEU A 148 3.51 -0.40 -4.80
CA LEU A 148 2.95 0.68 -3.98
C LEU A 148 1.48 0.44 -3.62
N ALA A 149 0.66 -0.06 -4.55
CA ALA A 149 -0.73 -0.42 -4.26
C ALA A 149 -0.84 -1.52 -3.20
N TRP A 150 0.07 -2.51 -3.21
CA TRP A 150 0.13 -3.54 -2.17
C TRP A 150 0.57 -2.98 -0.81
N LEU A 151 1.53 -2.06 -0.78
CA LEU A 151 1.90 -1.35 0.46
C LEU A 151 0.74 -0.52 1.00
N ARG A 152 -0.01 0.17 0.12
CA ARG A 152 -1.22 0.92 0.50
C ARG A 152 -2.27 0.03 1.17
N ARG A 153 -2.31 -1.25 0.79
CA ARG A 153 -3.18 -2.29 1.36
C ARG A 153 -2.61 -3.00 2.59
N LEU A 154 -1.45 -2.57 3.10
CA LEU A 154 -0.76 -3.21 4.22
C LEU A 154 -0.38 -4.67 3.94
N ASP A 155 -0.13 -5.02 2.67
CA ASP A 155 0.30 -6.36 2.25
C ASP A 155 1.71 -6.31 1.63
N PRO A 156 2.76 -6.12 2.45
CA PRO A 156 4.14 -6.04 1.97
C PRO A 156 4.64 -7.36 1.36
N ALA A 157 4.03 -8.49 1.72
CA ALA A 157 4.37 -9.79 1.17
C ALA A 157 4.09 -9.85 -0.34
N ARG A 158 2.97 -9.26 -0.78
CA ARG A 158 2.66 -9.13 -2.21
C ARG A 158 3.41 -8.01 -2.91
N ALA A 159 3.86 -6.98 -2.19
CA ALA A 159 4.68 -5.91 -2.77
C ALA A 159 6.11 -6.35 -3.11
N ARG A 160 6.72 -7.13 -2.21
CA ARG A 160 8.13 -7.54 -2.27
C ARG A 160 8.57 -8.18 -3.60
N PRO A 161 7.90 -9.18 -4.19
CA PRO A 161 8.37 -9.81 -5.43
C PRO A 161 8.47 -8.83 -6.60
N TRP A 162 7.56 -7.87 -6.70
CA TRP A 162 7.60 -6.82 -7.73
C TRP A 162 8.82 -5.91 -7.57
N LEU A 163 9.15 -5.54 -6.32
CA LEU A 163 10.30 -4.72 -6.03
C LEU A 163 11.61 -5.47 -6.26
N GLU A 164 11.69 -6.76 -5.90
CA GLU A 164 12.87 -7.60 -6.15
C GLU A 164 13.14 -7.73 -7.65
N GLN A 165 12.10 -7.93 -8.45
CA GLN A 165 12.21 -7.97 -9.90
C GLN A 165 12.74 -6.65 -10.47
N LEU A 166 12.21 -5.51 -10.01
CA LEU A 166 12.68 -4.18 -10.43
C LEU A 166 14.11 -3.88 -9.97
N ALA A 167 14.50 -4.33 -8.78
CA ALA A 167 15.83 -4.12 -8.22
C ALA A 167 16.91 -4.96 -8.93
N ALA A 168 16.54 -6.11 -9.50
CA ALA A 168 17.44 -7.03 -10.18
C ALA A 168 17.80 -6.61 -11.61
N GLN A 169 17.02 -5.73 -12.23
CA GLN A 169 17.21 -5.30 -13.62
C GLN A 169 17.60 -3.83 -13.69
N PRO A 170 18.56 -3.44 -14.55
CA PRO A 170 18.82 -2.02 -14.82
C PRO A 170 17.57 -1.34 -15.36
N GLY A 171 17.17 -0.22 -14.76
CA GLY A 171 15.98 0.51 -15.19
C GLY A 171 15.65 1.71 -14.30
N ALA A 172 14.64 2.48 -14.70
CA ALA A 172 14.24 3.72 -14.03
C ALA A 172 13.86 3.54 -12.54
N TYR A 173 13.43 2.33 -12.15
CA TYR A 173 12.99 2.02 -10.79
C TYR A 173 13.98 1.19 -9.97
N ALA A 174 15.12 0.77 -10.52
CA ALA A 174 16.03 -0.17 -9.86
C ALA A 174 16.52 0.36 -8.50
N SER A 175 17.08 1.57 -8.47
CA SER A 175 17.58 2.18 -7.22
C SER A 175 16.46 2.48 -6.22
N ARG A 176 15.27 2.87 -6.71
CA ARG A 176 14.11 3.14 -5.85
C ARG A 176 13.58 1.87 -5.21
N ALA A 177 13.52 0.78 -5.97
CA ALA A 177 13.11 -0.53 -5.49
C ALA A 177 14.09 -1.09 -4.44
N GLN A 178 15.39 -0.94 -4.66
CA GLN A 178 16.41 -1.32 -3.66
C GLN A 178 16.25 -0.52 -2.36
N ALA A 179 16.06 0.80 -2.45
CA ALA A 179 15.86 1.65 -1.28
C ALA A 179 14.58 1.27 -0.51
N LEU A 180 13.49 1.01 -1.21
CA LEU A 180 12.22 0.60 -0.59
C LEU A 180 12.33 -0.79 0.05
N LEU A 181 12.99 -1.75 -0.60
CA LEU A 181 13.24 -3.09 -0.02
C LEU A 181 14.06 -3.03 1.26
N ALA A 182 15.07 -2.15 1.33
CA ALA A 182 15.85 -1.94 2.55
C ALA A 182 14.96 -1.43 3.69
N GLN A 183 14.12 -0.42 3.43
CA GLN A 183 13.19 0.14 4.42
C GLN A 183 12.10 -0.86 4.87
N MET A 184 11.82 -1.89 4.08
CA MET A 184 10.88 -2.96 4.44
C MET A 184 11.51 -4.07 5.31
N GLY A 185 12.83 -4.12 5.40
CA GLY A 185 13.59 -5.17 6.10
C GLY A 185 14.30 -4.69 7.38
N GLU A 186 14.42 -3.38 7.58
CA GLU A 186 14.80 -2.76 8.87
C GLU A 186 13.64 -2.77 9.88
#